data_AF-A0A2R6MUJ8-F1
#
_entry.id   AF-A0A2R6MUJ8-F1
#
_cell.length_a   1.000
_cell.length_b   1.000
_cell.length_c   1.000
_cell.angle_alpha   90.00
_cell.angle_beta   90.00
_cell.angle_gamma   90.00
#
_symmetry.space_group_name_H-M   'P 1'
#
loop_
_entity.id
_entity.type
_entity.pdbx_description
1 polymer ?
#
loop_
_entity_poly.entity_id
_entity_poly.type
_entity_poly.pdbx_seq_one_letter_code
_entity_poly.pdbx_strand_id
1 'polypeptide(L)' 'MTDREVTVRVDEVTYEEWQTVAESEEEYDGVEDLVRTAVEREMAGDHDGDLTMGELLERLRNPYD' A
#
# COMPACT_ATOMS: atom_id res chain seq x y z
N MET A 1 -7.69 25.01 -7.10
CA MET A 1 -6.49 24.17 -7.32
C MET A 1 -6.69 23.50 -8.66
N THR A 2 -5.65 23.27 -9.45
CA THR A 2 -5.78 22.61 -10.76
C THR A 2 -5.60 21.12 -10.54
N ASP A 3 -6.64 20.33 -10.78
CA ASP A 3 -6.57 18.88 -10.71
C ASP A 3 -5.54 18.36 -11.71
N ARG A 4 -4.62 17.51 -11.21
CA ARG A 4 -3.50 17.00 -11.98
C ARG A 4 -3.73 15.51 -12.19
N GLU A 5 -4.13 15.14 -13.39
CA GLU A 5 -4.43 13.75 -13.74
C GLU A 5 -3.14 12.96 -14.02
N VAL A 6 -3.09 11.74 -13.51
CA VAL A 6 -1.97 10.81 -13.71
C VAL A 6 -2.53 9.46 -14.16
N THR A 7 -2.03 8.94 -15.29
CA THR A 7 -2.33 7.59 -15.74
C THR A 7 -1.23 6.64 -15.30
N VAL A 8 -1.57 5.65 -14.47
CA VAL A 8 -0.68 4.56 -14.06
C VAL A 8 -0.98 3.34 -14.92
N ARG A 9 0.06 2.62 -15.36
CA ARG A 9 -0.08 1.34 -16.08
C ARG A 9 0.58 0.25 -15.27
N VAL A 10 -0.21 -0.78 -14.98
CA VAL A 10 0.20 -2.01 -14.32
C VAL A 10 -0.27 -3.20 -15.16
N ASP A 11 0.24 -4.38 -14.87
CA ASP A 11 -0.33 -5.60 -15.43
C ASP A 11 -1.70 -5.91 -14.80
N GLU A 12 -2.43 -6.84 -15.42
CA GLU A 12 -3.77 -7.23 -15.01
C GLU A 12 -3.82 -7.79 -13.59
N VAL A 13 -2.85 -8.66 -13.23
CA VAL A 13 -2.81 -9.30 -11.91
C VAL A 13 -2.63 -8.26 -10.81
N THR A 14 -1.67 -7.35 -11.00
CA THR A 14 -1.43 -6.25 -10.05
C THR A 14 -2.70 -5.38 -9.88
N TYR A 15 -3.43 -5.11 -10.97
CA TYR A 15 -4.66 -4.33 -10.90
C TYR A 15 -5.76 -5.08 -10.13
N GLU A 16 -5.95 -6.38 -10.37
CA GLU A 16 -6.92 -7.20 -9.66
C GLU A 16 -6.63 -7.28 -8.15
N GLU A 17 -5.35 -7.37 -7.77
CA GLU A 17 -4.93 -7.34 -6.36
C GLU A 17 -5.30 -6.00 -5.72
N TRP A 18 -5.01 -4.88 -6.38
CA TRP A 18 -5.33 -3.54 -5.86
C TRP A 18 -6.83 -3.30 -5.77
N GLN A 19 -7.57 -3.75 -6.78
CA GLN A 19 -9.03 -3.70 -6.78
C GLN A 19 -9.60 -4.49 -5.60
N THR A 20 -9.10 -5.70 -5.37
CA THR A 20 -9.55 -6.55 -4.26
C THR A 20 -9.33 -5.86 -2.91
N VAL A 21 -8.16 -5.26 -2.69
CA VAL A 21 -7.86 -4.53 -1.43
C VAL A 21 -8.78 -3.32 -1.29
N ALA A 22 -8.90 -2.51 -2.34
CA ALA A 22 -9.71 -1.30 -2.32
C ALA A 22 -11.21 -1.57 -2.08
N GLU A 23 -11.72 -2.74 -2.48
CA GLU A 23 -13.10 -3.14 -2.23
C GLU A 23 -13.29 -3.85 -0.87
N SER A 24 -12.23 -4.46 -0.33
CA SER A 24 -12.31 -5.25 0.90
C SER A 24 -12.07 -4.42 2.17
N GLU A 25 -11.26 -3.37 2.08
CA GLU A 25 -10.95 -2.51 3.21
C GLU A 25 -11.86 -1.28 3.24
N GLU A 26 -12.49 -1.03 4.39
CA GLU A 26 -13.39 0.11 4.59
C GLU A 26 -12.67 1.47 4.55
N GLU A 27 -11.34 1.49 4.49
CA GLU A 27 -10.54 2.73 4.46
C GLU A 27 -10.49 3.39 3.07
N TYR A 28 -10.74 2.64 1.99
CA TYR A 28 -10.55 3.13 0.62
C TYR A 28 -11.88 3.28 -0.13
N ASP A 29 -12.02 4.37 -0.89
CA ASP A 29 -13.09 4.56 -1.88
C ASP A 29 -12.61 4.12 -3.29
N GLY A 30 -12.36 2.82 -3.44
CA GLY A 30 -11.87 2.23 -4.69
C GLY A 30 -10.38 2.46 -4.96
N VAL A 31 -9.95 2.02 -6.15
CA VAL A 31 -8.51 1.92 -6.49
C VAL A 31 -7.82 3.28 -6.56
N GLU A 32 -8.54 4.34 -6.96
CA GLU A 32 -7.96 5.69 -7.00
C GLU A 32 -7.55 6.17 -5.60
N ASP A 33 -8.40 5.95 -4.60
CA ASP A 33 -8.16 6.38 -3.24
C ASP A 33 -7.04 5.58 -2.57
N LEU A 34 -6.99 4.28 -2.84
CA LEU A 34 -5.87 3.40 -2.46
C LEU A 34 -4.54 3.90 -3.04
N VAL A 35 -4.48 4.17 -4.34
CA VAL A 35 -3.26 4.63 -5.01
C VAL A 35 -2.86 6.03 -4.51
N ARG A 36 -3.82 6.92 -4.30
CA ARG A 36 -3.56 8.26 -3.74
C ARG A 36 -2.95 8.14 -2.34
N THR A 37 -3.58 7.36 -1.46
CA THR A 37 -3.12 7.14 -0.09
C THR A 37 -1.72 6.53 -0.05
N ALA A 38 -1.44 5.53 -0.89
CA ALA A 38 -0.12 4.92 -0.99
C ALA A 38 0.95 5.94 -1.42
N VAL A 39 0.65 6.79 -2.40
CA VAL A 39 1.56 7.85 -2.86
C VAL A 39 1.78 8.90 -1.76
N GLU A 40 0.74 9.29 -1.04
CA GLU A 40 0.85 10.23 0.08
C GLU A 40 1.71 9.68 1.23
N ARG A 41 1.51 8.40 1.61
CA ARG A 41 2.33 7.71 2.63
C ARG A 41 3.81 7.64 2.22
N GLU A 42 4.09 7.28 0.97
CA GLU A 42 5.45 7.24 0.43
C GLU A 42 6.11 8.64 0.43
N MET A 43 5.37 9.68 0.00
CA MET A 43 5.88 11.06 0.05
C MET A 43 6.12 11.56 1.48
N ALA A 44 5.31 11.10 2.44
CA ALA A 44 5.47 11.42 3.86
C ALA A 44 6.62 10.66 4.52
N GLY A 45 7.17 9.63 3.86
CA GLY A 45 8.16 8.73 4.44
C GLY A 45 7.57 7.82 5.53
N ASP A 46 6.25 7.63 5.50
CA ASP A 46 5.49 6.87 6.48
C ASP A 46 5.52 5.39 6.06
N HIS A 47 6.67 4.74 6.30
CA HIS A 47 6.79 3.28 6.20
C HIS A 47 6.32 2.71 7.55
N ASP A 48 5.04 2.31 7.62
CA ASP A 48 4.51 1.37 8.61
C ASP A 48 5.23 0.01 8.44
N GLY A 49 6.51 -0.05 8.76
CA GLY A 49 7.35 -1.16 8.35
C GLY A 49 8.86 -0.94 8.43
N ASP A 50 9.36 0.15 9.02
CA ASP A 50 10.75 0.19 9.49
C ASP A 50 10.89 -0.71 10.72
N LEU A 51 10.71 -2.03 10.52
CA LEU A 51 11.11 -3.03 11.49
C LEU A 51 12.60 -2.83 11.67
N THR A 52 13.01 -2.49 12.89
CA THR A 52 14.42 -2.49 13.22
C THR A 52 14.99 -3.88 12.91
N MET A 53 16.28 -3.99 12.62
CA MET A 53 16.94 -5.28 12.35
C MET A 53 16.64 -6.34 13.44
N GLY A 54 16.34 -5.90 14.68
CA GLY A 54 15.90 -6.78 15.77
C GLY A 54 14.53 -7.41 15.54
N GLU A 55 13.56 -6.66 15.02
CA GLU A 55 12.19 -7.13 14.77
C GLU A 55 12.12 -8.07 13.55
N LEU A 56 12.94 -7.82 12.53
CA LEU A 56 13.13 -8.76 11.41
C LEU A 56 13.70 -10.11 11.87
N LEU A 57 14.68 -10.08 12.78
CA LEU A 57 15.27 -11.29 13.36
C LEU A 57 14.29 -12.03 14.28
N GLU A 58 13.43 -11.30 15.00
CA GLU A 58 12.41 -11.90 15.84
C GLU A 58 11.31 -12.61 15.03
N ARG A 59 10.85 -11.98 13.94
CA ARG A 59 9.87 -12.58 13.02
C ARG A 59 10.43 -13.79 12.26
N LEU A 60 11.72 -13.79 11.93
CA LEU A 60 12.39 -14.95 11.33
C LEU A 60 12.55 -16.11 12.33
N ARG A 61 12.75 -15.79 13.61
CA ARG A 61 12.89 -16.78 14.68
C ARG A 61 11.56 -17.44 15.05
N ASN A 62 10.43 -16.74 14.91
CA ASN A 62 9.10 -17.28 15.25
C ASN A 62 8.05 -16.96 14.17
N PRO A 63 8.04 -17.68 13.04
CA PRO A 63 7.17 -17.36 11.91
C PRO A 63 5.67 -17.67 12.10
N TYR A 64 5.26 -18.17 13.27
CA TYR A 64 3.89 -18.64 13.55
C TYR A 64 3.37 -18.29 14.96
N ASP A 65 3.83 -17.19 15.57
CA ASP A 65 3.05 -16.56 16.68
C ASP A 65 1.96 -15.66 16.11
#